data_AF-A0A2V8XLS4-F1
#
_entry.id   AF-A0A2V8XLS4-F1
#
_cell.length_a   1.000
_cell.length_b   1.000
_cell.length_c   1.000
_cell.angle_alpha   90.00
_cell.angle_beta   90.00
_cell.angle_gamma   90.00
#
_symmetry.space_group_name_H-M   'P 1'
#
loop_
_entity.id
_entity.type
_entity.pdbx_description
1 polymer ?
#
loop_
_entity_poly.entity_id
_entity_poly.type
_entity_poly.pdbx_seq_one_letter_code
_entity_poly.pdbx_strand_id
1 'polypeptide(L)'
;MEDRVLERFSRSGEVVCCFVEDHVMVSWASGWRKGNKVWSVVHDCEKGRFHLDIKGEAPAELKGIAERLIAEQQAAGGEKAEVDHVYDVPAELAKDLTGYRHDQDIPGASGDVLEVLVPTNEPRRSSGAAGLIGRLFGKQGRS
;
A
#
# COMPACT_ATOMS: atom_id res chain seq x y z
N MET A 1 4.55 10.84 -1.57
CA MET A 1 3.11 10.48 -1.55
C MET A 1 2.49 11.05 -0.28
N GLU A 2 1.35 11.72 -0.35
CA GLU A 2 0.73 12.30 0.85
C GLU A 2 0.06 11.19 1.68
N ASP A 3 0.56 10.93 2.89
CA ASP A 3 0.04 9.94 3.85
C ASP A 3 -1.49 10.00 4.01
N ARG A 4 -2.10 11.18 3.86
CA ARG A 4 -3.56 11.40 3.90
C ARG A 4 -4.34 10.59 2.86
N VAL A 5 -3.75 10.36 1.68
CA VAL A 5 -4.39 9.57 0.61
C VAL A 5 -4.43 8.10 1.00
N LEU A 6 -3.30 7.56 1.47
CA LEU A 6 -3.20 6.17 1.96
C LEU A 6 -4.10 5.94 3.17
N GLU A 7 -4.12 6.90 4.10
CA GLU A 7 -5.03 6.91 5.24
C GLU A 7 -6.48 6.77 4.76
N ARG A 8 -6.93 7.64 3.85
CA ARG A 8 -8.28 7.61 3.30
C ARG A 8 -8.60 6.29 2.61
N PHE A 9 -7.73 5.79 1.74
CA PHE A 9 -7.96 4.53 1.02
C PHE A 9 -8.03 3.33 1.97
N SER A 10 -7.18 3.30 2.98
CA SER A 10 -7.16 2.22 3.96
C SER A 10 -8.42 2.14 4.84
N ARG A 11 -9.32 3.13 4.78
CA ARG A 11 -10.64 3.05 5.43
C ARG A 11 -11.58 2.08 4.73
N SER A 12 -11.33 1.76 3.46
CA SER A 12 -12.16 0.87 2.64
C SER A 12 -11.52 -0.51 2.38
N GLY A 13 -10.27 -0.71 2.77
CA GLY A 13 -9.54 -1.97 2.61
C GLY A 13 -8.15 -1.90 3.22
N GLU A 14 -7.37 -2.98 3.12
CA GLU A 14 -5.94 -2.93 3.43
C GLU A 14 -5.19 -2.34 2.23
N VAL A 15 -4.21 -1.49 2.49
CA VAL A 15 -3.40 -0.82 1.46
C VAL A 15 -1.94 -1.07 1.75
N VAL A 16 -1.23 -1.60 0.75
CA VAL A 16 0.24 -1.65 0.75
C VAL A 16 0.74 -0.55 -0.18
N CYS A 17 1.67 0.26 0.30
CA CYS A 17 2.36 1.28 -0.48
C CYS A 17 3.83 0.90 -0.58
N CYS A 18 4.40 1.01 -1.78
CA CYS A 18 5.81 0.86 -2.07
C CYS A 18 6.31 2.13 -2.76
N PHE A 19 7.51 2.55 -2.40
CA PHE A 19 8.23 3.64 -3.03
C PHE A 19 9.70 3.26 -3.18
N VAL A 20 10.26 3.70 -4.28
CA VAL A 20 11.65 3.49 -4.66
C VAL A 20 12.17 4.80 -5.25
N GLU A 21 13.39 5.17 -4.89
CA GLU A 21 14.14 6.27 -5.49
C GLU A 21 15.56 5.79 -5.76
N ASP A 22 15.77 5.35 -7.00
CA ASP A 22 17.00 4.68 -7.44
C ASP A 22 18.21 5.61 -7.42
N HIS A 23 18.02 6.93 -7.60
CA HIS A 23 19.16 7.87 -7.67
C HIS A 23 19.90 8.01 -6.33
N VAL A 24 19.19 7.84 -5.21
CA VAL A 24 19.76 7.92 -3.87
C VAL A 24 19.65 6.60 -3.09
N MET A 25 19.24 5.52 -3.77
CA MET A 25 19.06 4.18 -3.17
C MET A 25 18.24 4.23 -1.86
N VAL A 26 17.10 4.93 -1.91
CA VAL A 26 16.11 4.96 -0.82
C VAL A 26 14.87 4.20 -1.25
N SER A 27 14.45 3.24 -0.43
CA SER A 27 13.22 2.47 -0.69
C SER A 27 12.41 2.34 0.59
N TRP A 28 11.09 2.29 0.45
CA TRP A 28 10.22 1.97 1.56
C TRP A 28 8.97 1.23 1.15
N ALA A 29 8.43 0.48 2.12
CA ALA A 29 7.13 -0.15 2.04
C ALA A 29 6.35 0.15 3.32
N SER A 30 5.04 0.31 3.20
CA SER A 30 4.16 0.52 4.35
C SER A 30 2.81 -0.14 4.15
N GLY A 31 2.24 -0.63 5.26
CA GLY A 31 0.90 -1.20 5.28
C GLY A 31 -0.06 -0.33 6.08
N TRP A 32 -1.26 -0.19 5.55
CA TRP A 32 -2.29 0.69 6.09
C TRP A 32 -3.61 -0.04 6.23
N ARG A 33 -4.30 0.20 7.35
CA ARG A 33 -5.59 -0.41 7.65
C ARG A 33 -6.42 0.49 8.54
N LYS A 34 -7.72 0.60 8.23
CA LYS A 34 -8.70 1.37 9.01
C LYS A 34 -8.24 2.82 9.26
N GLY A 35 -7.59 3.45 8.29
CA GLY A 35 -7.09 4.82 8.41
C GLY A 35 -5.81 4.98 9.24
N ASN A 36 -5.01 3.93 9.43
CA ASN A 36 -3.77 4.01 10.19
C ASN A 36 -2.64 3.30 9.44
N LYS A 37 -1.42 3.84 9.54
CA LYS A 37 -0.18 3.14 9.14
C LYS A 37 0.10 2.09 10.22
N VAL A 38 -0.01 0.82 9.86
CA VAL A 38 0.17 -0.32 10.77
C VAL A 38 1.64 -0.71 10.87
N TRP A 39 2.36 -0.62 9.74
CA TRP A 39 3.78 -0.89 9.68
C TRP A 39 4.48 -0.09 8.59
N SER A 40 5.79 0.07 8.72
CA SER A 40 6.67 0.56 7.67
C SER A 40 8.05 -0.08 7.74
N VAL A 41 8.67 -0.28 6.59
CA VAL A 41 10.06 -0.73 6.41
C VAL A 41 10.74 0.26 5.49
N VAL A 42 11.86 0.85 5.93
CA VAL A 42 12.60 1.86 5.16
C VAL A 42 14.07 1.47 5.07
N HIS A 43 14.61 1.45 3.85
CA HIS A 43 16.04 1.43 3.59
C HIS A 43 16.49 2.83 3.10
N ASP A 44 17.68 3.24 3.51
CA ASP A 44 18.29 4.53 3.19
C ASP A 44 19.81 4.33 3.21
N CYS A 45 20.42 4.26 2.03
CA CYS A 45 21.83 3.90 1.92
C CYS A 45 22.75 4.95 2.56
N GLU A 46 22.31 6.21 2.70
CA GLU A 46 23.08 7.27 3.37
C GLU A 46 23.19 7.02 4.89
N LYS A 47 22.28 6.21 5.46
CA LYS A 47 22.34 5.76 6.85
C LYS A 47 23.15 4.47 7.06
N GLY A 48 23.58 3.81 5.98
CA GLY A 48 24.43 2.61 6.00
C GLY A 48 23.92 1.49 5.09
N ARG A 49 24.82 0.61 4.62
CA ARG A 49 24.47 -0.46 3.65
C ARG A 49 23.56 -1.55 4.21
N PHE A 50 23.42 -1.61 5.53
CA PHE A 50 22.51 -2.53 6.22
C PHE A 50 21.33 -1.83 6.88
N HIS A 51 21.10 -0.54 6.58
CA HIS A 51 20.04 0.22 7.21
C HIS A 51 18.66 -0.37 6.91
N LEU A 52 17.91 -0.73 7.96
CA LEU A 52 16.48 -1.03 7.88
C LEU A 52 15.78 -0.42 9.10
N ASP A 53 14.97 0.60 8.88
CA ASP A 53 14.08 1.17 9.90
C ASP A 53 12.71 0.50 9.79
N ILE A 54 12.40 -0.36 10.77
CA ILE A 54 11.17 -1.15 10.84
C ILE A 54 10.32 -0.61 12.00
N LYS A 55 9.08 -0.22 11.69
CA LYS A 55 8.13 0.31 12.67
C LYS A 55 6.82 -0.46 12.60
N GLY A 56 6.19 -0.61 13.76
CA GLY A 56 4.88 -1.25 13.89
C GLY A 56 4.94 -2.77 13.74
N GLU A 57 3.80 -3.35 13.38
CA GLU A 57 3.63 -4.80 13.24
C GLU A 57 3.93 -5.22 11.80
N ALA A 58 5.23 -5.42 11.51
CA ALA A 58 5.67 -5.82 10.18
C ALA A 58 5.15 -7.24 9.81
N PRO A 59 4.90 -7.51 8.51
CA PRO A 59 4.48 -8.82 8.04
C PRO A 59 5.52 -9.91 8.31
N ALA A 60 5.09 -11.16 8.47
CA ALA A 60 5.97 -12.28 8.81
C ALA A 60 6.99 -12.59 7.69
N GLU A 61 6.63 -12.28 6.45
CA GLU A 61 7.42 -12.44 5.22
C GLU A 61 8.71 -11.61 5.27
N LEU A 62 8.70 -10.45 5.95
CA LEU A 62 9.84 -9.53 6.01
C LEU A 62 11.11 -10.22 6.52
N LYS A 63 10.99 -11.10 7.51
CA LYS A 63 12.16 -11.72 8.16
C LYS A 63 12.99 -12.50 7.14
N GLY A 64 12.36 -13.37 6.37
CA GLY A 64 13.06 -14.20 5.38
C GLY A 64 13.69 -13.37 4.25
N ILE A 65 12.98 -12.34 3.79
CA ILE A 65 13.46 -11.41 2.76
C ILE A 65 14.70 -10.65 3.25
N ALA A 66 14.59 -10.04 4.44
CA ALA A 66 15.68 -9.25 5.02
C ALA A 66 16.91 -10.12 5.33
N GLU A 67 16.73 -11.30 5.93
CA GLU A 67 17.83 -12.23 6.20
C GLU A 67 18.59 -12.62 4.92
N ARG A 68 17.86 -12.94 3.85
CA ARG A 68 18.46 -13.29 2.55
C ARG A 68 19.22 -12.12 1.94
N LEU A 69 18.60 -10.94 1.82
CA LEU A 69 19.22 -9.79 1.17
C LEU A 69 20.39 -9.20 1.98
N ILE A 70 20.34 -9.27 3.31
CA ILE A 70 21.49 -8.92 4.17
C ILE A 70 22.65 -9.90 3.95
N ALA A 71 22.37 -11.19 3.80
CA ALA A 71 23.40 -12.18 3.50
C ALA A 71 24.04 -11.95 2.11
N GLU A 72 23.24 -11.60 1.10
CA GLU A 72 23.71 -11.21 -0.22
C GLU A 72 24.60 -9.96 -0.17
N GLN A 73 24.16 -8.92 0.58
CA GLN A 73 24.96 -7.71 0.82
C GLN A 73 26.31 -8.05 1.46
N GLN A 74 26.31 -8.91 2.49
CA GLN A 74 27.53 -9.34 3.16
C GLN A 74 28.48 -10.06 2.19
N ALA A 75 27.95 -10.94 1.34
CA ALA A 75 28.72 -11.68 0.34
C ALA A 75 29.29 -10.76 -0.75
N ALA A 76 28.60 -9.67 -1.09
CA ALA A 76 29.02 -8.68 -2.07
C ALA A 76 30.09 -7.69 -1.57
N GLY A 77 30.53 -7.79 -0.30
CA GLY A 77 31.53 -6.91 0.31
C GLY A 77 31.00 -6.04 1.46
N GLY A 78 29.76 -6.26 1.88
CA GLY A 78 29.13 -5.60 3.03
C GLY A 78 29.04 -4.08 2.84
N GLU A 79 29.60 -3.32 3.78
CA GLU A 79 29.62 -1.85 3.74
C GLU A 79 30.37 -1.27 2.53
N LYS A 80 31.25 -2.07 1.91
CA LYS A 80 32.06 -1.68 0.75
C LYS A 80 31.57 -2.29 -0.56
N ALA A 81 30.40 -2.94 -0.55
CA ALA A 81 29.87 -3.49 -1.79
C ALA A 81 29.55 -2.35 -2.77
N GLU A 82 29.77 -2.62 -4.05
CA GLU A 82 29.39 -1.74 -5.17
C GLU A 82 27.90 -1.85 -5.53
N VAL A 83 27.15 -2.66 -4.77
CA VAL A 83 25.73 -2.96 -4.93
C VAL A 83 25.01 -2.78 -3.59
N ASP A 84 23.70 -2.54 -3.66
CA ASP A 84 22.84 -2.41 -2.48
C ASP A 84 21.68 -3.40 -2.57
N HIS A 85 21.88 -4.60 -2.01
CA HIS A 85 20.86 -5.63 -1.94
C HIS A 85 19.79 -5.29 -0.90
N VAL A 86 20.13 -4.53 0.15
CA VAL A 86 19.18 -4.17 1.22
C VAL A 86 18.13 -3.18 0.70
N TYR A 87 18.48 -2.37 -0.29
CA TYR A 87 17.55 -1.56 -1.09
C TYR A 87 16.33 -2.33 -1.61
N ASP A 88 16.48 -3.61 -1.98
CA ASP A 88 15.39 -4.40 -2.55
C ASP A 88 14.36 -4.89 -1.49
N VAL A 89 14.71 -4.87 -0.20
CA VAL A 89 13.88 -5.43 0.88
C VAL A 89 12.45 -4.88 0.85
N PRO A 90 12.21 -3.55 0.74
CA PRO A 90 10.85 -3.03 0.74
C PRO A 90 10.07 -3.37 -0.54
N ALA A 91 10.73 -3.40 -1.70
CA ALA A 91 10.09 -3.74 -2.97
C ALA A 91 9.72 -5.23 -3.04
N GLU A 92 10.58 -6.11 -2.54
CA GLU A 92 10.29 -7.54 -2.41
C GLU A 92 9.18 -7.82 -1.39
N LEU A 93 9.16 -7.14 -0.25
CA LEU A 93 8.07 -7.28 0.71
C LEU A 93 6.73 -6.86 0.08
N ALA A 94 6.70 -5.75 -0.66
CA ALA A 94 5.48 -5.33 -1.35
C ALA A 94 5.03 -6.36 -2.39
N LYS A 95 5.96 -6.98 -3.12
CA LYS A 95 5.68 -8.05 -4.07
C LYS A 95 5.10 -9.29 -3.40
N ASP A 96 5.69 -9.77 -2.31
CA ASP A 96 5.19 -10.96 -1.62
C ASP A 96 3.77 -10.77 -1.09
N LEU A 97 3.40 -9.54 -0.69
CA LEU A 97 2.06 -9.22 -0.19
C LEU A 97 1.02 -8.98 -1.29
N THR A 98 1.44 -8.48 -2.46
CA THR A 98 0.51 -7.98 -3.49
C THR A 98 0.59 -8.70 -4.83
N GLY A 99 1.64 -9.48 -5.05
CA GLY A 99 1.97 -10.08 -6.33
C GLY A 99 2.61 -9.13 -7.35
N TYR A 100 2.86 -7.85 -6.99
CA TYR A 100 3.35 -6.82 -7.91
C TYR A 100 4.67 -6.19 -7.44
N ARG A 101 5.59 -5.98 -8.40
CA ARG A 101 6.82 -5.18 -8.22
C ARG A 101 6.96 -4.24 -9.42
N HIS A 102 7.45 -3.03 -9.18
CA HIS A 102 7.44 -1.94 -10.16
C HIS A 102 8.35 -2.16 -11.39
N ASP A 103 9.37 -3.01 -11.25
CA ASP A 103 10.42 -3.31 -12.23
C ASP A 103 10.31 -4.74 -12.80
N GLN A 104 9.19 -5.44 -12.54
CA GLN A 104 8.96 -6.80 -13.03
C GLN A 104 7.69 -6.87 -13.89
N ASP A 105 7.76 -7.67 -14.95
CA ASP A 105 6.59 -7.97 -15.77
C ASP A 105 5.56 -8.75 -14.94
N ILE A 106 4.27 -8.42 -15.13
CA ILE A 106 3.16 -9.15 -14.51
C ILE A 106 2.90 -10.42 -15.34
N PRO A 107 3.11 -11.64 -14.81
CA PRO A 107 2.95 -12.86 -15.59
C PRO A 107 1.53 -13.02 -16.14
N GLY A 108 1.41 -13.29 -17.44
CA GLY A 108 0.13 -13.49 -18.12
C GLY A 108 -0.64 -12.21 -18.44
N ALA A 109 -0.10 -11.05 -18.09
CA ALA A 109 -0.68 -9.76 -18.43
C ALA A 109 -0.21 -9.35 -19.85
N SER A 110 -1.13 -8.86 -20.68
CA SER A 110 -0.83 -8.38 -22.04
C SER A 110 -1.65 -7.14 -22.36
N GLY A 111 -1.07 -6.16 -23.05
CA GLY A 111 -1.74 -4.89 -23.36
C GLY A 111 -1.67 -3.89 -22.20
N ASP A 112 -2.64 -2.97 -22.14
CA ASP A 112 -2.74 -1.99 -21.05
C ASP A 112 -3.26 -2.67 -19.77
N VAL A 113 -2.33 -3.06 -18.90
CA VAL A 113 -2.59 -3.82 -17.66
C VAL A 113 -2.81 -2.94 -16.44
N LEU A 114 -2.67 -1.62 -16.62
CA LEU A 114 -2.87 -0.62 -15.58
C LEU A 114 -4.14 0.18 -15.88
N GLU A 115 -4.95 0.40 -14.85
CA GLU A 115 -6.14 1.25 -14.93
C GLU A 115 -5.91 2.55 -14.16
N VAL A 116 -6.26 3.67 -14.80
CA VAL A 116 -6.25 4.98 -14.12
C VAL A 116 -7.57 5.16 -13.38
N LEU A 117 -7.52 5.08 -12.06
CA LEU A 117 -8.67 5.38 -11.22
C LEU A 117 -8.94 6.88 -11.19
N VAL A 118 -10.11 7.29 -11.69
CA VAL A 118 -10.59 8.68 -11.59
C VAL A 118 -11.56 8.84 -10.42
N PRO A 119 -11.49 9.93 -9.63
CA PRO A 119 -12.47 10.19 -8.60
C PRO A 119 -13.87 10.29 -9.20
N THR A 120 -14.80 9.44 -8.75
CA THR A 120 -16.22 9.60 -9.09
C THR A 120 -16.77 10.76 -8.27
N ASN A 121 -16.98 11.90 -8.92
CA ASN A 121 -17.57 13.10 -8.31
C ASN A 121 -19.10 12.98 -8.12
N GLU A 122 -19.67 11.77 -8.22
CA GLU A 122 -21.10 11.57 -8.02
C GLU A 122 -21.42 11.31 -6.54
N PRO A 123 -22.23 12.16 -5.88
CA PRO A 123 -22.77 11.82 -4.57
C PRO A 123 -23.62 10.55 -4.74
N ARG A 124 -23.35 9.52 -3.93
CA ARG A 124 -24.25 8.37 -3.81
C ARG A 124 -25.62 8.92 -3.42
N ARG A 125 -26.58 8.90 -4.36
CA ARG A 125 -27.99 9.07 -4.00
C ARG A 125 -28.32 7.90 -3.07
N SER A 126 -28.55 8.19 -1.78
CA SER A 126 -29.17 7.21 -0.91
C SER A 126 -30.56 6.94 -1.48
N SER A 127 -30.79 5.72 -1.98
CA SER A 127 -32.14 5.24 -2.19
C SER A 127 -32.77 5.10 -0.81
N GLY A 128 -33.45 6.14 -0.36
CA GLY A 128 -34.21 6.14 0.88
C GLY A 128 -35.28 5.06 0.81
N ALA A 129 -35.05 3.94 1.49
CA ALA A 129 -36.12 3.05 1.89
C ALA A 129 -36.85 3.68 3.09
N ALA A 130 -37.71 4.67 2.83
CA ALA A 130 -38.75 5.07 3.78
C ALA A 130 -39.94 4.13 3.59
N GLY A 131 -40.32 3.45 4.67
CA GLY A 131 -41.12 2.24 4.65
C GLY A 131 -42.62 2.40 4.33
N LEU A 132 -43.22 1.24 4.04
CA LEU A 132 -44.66 1.01 4.08
C LEU A 132 -45.18 1.13 5.52
N ILE A 133 -46.06 2.10 5.82
CA ILE A 133 -47.23 1.93 6.71
C ILE A 133 -48.33 2.90 6.25
N GLY A 134 -49.48 2.37 5.83
CA GLY A 134 -50.68 3.15 5.52
C GLY A 134 -51.54 3.49 6.75
N ARG A 135 -52.44 4.48 6.62
CA ARG A 135 -53.71 4.57 7.34
C ARG A 135 -54.68 5.57 6.71
N LEU A 136 -55.96 5.17 6.71
CA LEU A 136 -57.14 5.80 6.12
C LEU A 136 -57.73 6.98 6.96
N PHE A 137 -58.61 7.73 6.28
CA PHE A 137 -59.74 8.58 6.74
C PHE A 137 -59.54 10.11 6.88
N GLY A 138 -60.04 10.84 5.87
CA GLY A 138 -61.33 11.55 5.94
C GLY A 138 -61.41 12.89 6.71
N LYS A 139 -61.63 13.99 5.96
CA LYS A 139 -62.68 15.01 6.17
C LYS A 139 -62.47 16.17 5.20
N GLN A 140 -63.37 16.31 4.22
CA GLN A 140 -63.47 17.54 3.42
C GLN A 140 -64.75 18.25 3.85
N GLY A 141 -64.58 19.41 4.49
CA GLY A 141 -65.65 20.31 4.89
C GLY A 141 -65.51 21.65 4.19
N ARG A 142 -66.57 22.02 3.47
CA ARG A 142 -67.17 23.36 3.24
C ARG A 142 -66.26 24.49 2.74
N SER A 143 -66.62 25.03 1.58
CA SER A 143 -67.50 26.22 1.50
C SER A 143 -68.46 26.07 0.32
#